data_AF-A0A7H8LZC1-F1
#
_entry.id   AF-A0A7H8LZC1-F1
#
_cell.length_a   1.000
_cell.length_b   1.000
_cell.length_c   1.000
_cell.angle_alpha   90.00
_cell.angle_beta   90.00
_cell.angle_gamma   90.00
#
_symmetry.space_group_name_H-M   'P 1'
#
loop_
_entity.id
_entity.type
_entity.pdbx_description
1 polymer ?
#
loop_
_entity_poly.entity_id
_entity_poly.type
_entity_poly.pdbx_seq_one_letter_code
_entity_poly.pdbx_strand_id
1 'polypeptide(L)'
;MREIRSADPWSAFLAPPGRGAGARREPGAAPAAEPGPPGAGPVPEDACRRVLAQLRTAGTPQSLEQLHHATRLGLLEVADAVDALRERGLVAVDREIDEVVRLTGD
;
A
#
# COMPACT_ATOMS: atom_id res chain seq x y z
N MET A 1 -40.80 30.01 -16.00
CA MET A 1 -39.34 29.80 -15.89
C MET A 1 -39.11 28.59 -15.00
N ARG A 2 -38.58 27.49 -15.54
CA ARG A 2 -38.25 26.29 -14.76
C ARG A 2 -36.77 26.37 -14.40
N GLU A 3 -36.47 26.55 -13.11
CA GLU A 3 -35.09 26.53 -12.60
C GLU A 3 -34.56 25.09 -12.62
N ILE A 4 -33.48 24.86 -13.37
CA ILE A 4 -32.73 23.61 -13.36
C ILE A 4 -31.74 23.70 -12.20
N ARG A 5 -32.04 23.07 -11.07
CA ARG A 5 -31.05 22.83 -10.01
C ARG A 5 -30.11 21.72 -10.50
N SER A 6 -29.07 22.10 -11.25
CA SER A 6 -27.93 21.22 -11.51
C SER A 6 -27.22 20.96 -10.19
N ALA A 7 -27.58 19.87 -9.52
CA ALA A 7 -26.76 19.31 -8.46
C ALA A 7 -25.51 18.75 -9.13
N ASP A 8 -24.38 19.45 -8.94
CA ASP A 8 -23.10 19.01 -9.46
C ASP A 8 -22.69 17.68 -8.77
N PRO A 9 -22.48 16.59 -9.52
CA PRO A 9 -22.27 15.25 -8.96
C PRO A 9 -20.94 15.12 -8.20
N TRP A 10 -20.03 16.09 -8.32
CA TRP A 10 -18.72 16.07 -7.67
C TRP A 10 -18.71 16.63 -6.26
N SER A 11 -19.71 17.44 -5.89
CA SER A 11 -19.75 18.03 -4.54
C SER A 11 -20.01 17.01 -3.42
N ALA A 12 -20.60 15.85 -3.74
CA ALA A 12 -20.81 14.77 -2.76
C ALA A 12 -19.51 14.05 -2.37
N PHE A 13 -18.53 14.00 -3.28
CA PHE A 13 -17.27 13.29 -3.06
C PHE A 13 -16.26 14.10 -2.25
N LEU A 14 -16.33 15.43 -2.30
CA LEU A 14 -15.40 16.32 -1.60
C LEU A 14 -15.91 16.81 -0.24
N ALA A 15 -17.10 16.40 0.18
CA ALA A 15 -17.59 16.71 1.51
C ALA A 15 -16.86 15.83 2.54
N PRO A 16 -15.99 16.38 3.40
CA PRO A 16 -15.45 15.62 4.51
C PRO A 16 -16.61 15.21 5.44
N PRO A 17 -16.60 14.00 6.02
CA PRO A 17 -17.66 13.58 6.92
C PRO A 17 -17.73 14.54 8.10
N GLY A 18 -18.82 15.32 8.14
CA GLY A 18 -19.13 16.21 9.24
C GLY A 18 -19.20 15.41 10.53
N ARG A 19 -18.22 15.67 11.41
CA ARG A 19 -18.16 15.27 12.81
C ARG A 19 -19.45 15.69 13.51
N GLY A 20 -20.40 14.77 13.63
CA GLY A 20 -21.55 14.86 14.54
C GLY A 20 -21.07 14.67 15.98
N ALA A 21 -21.34 15.66 16.82
CA ALA A 21 -21.03 15.66 18.24
C ALA A 21 -21.92 14.67 19.02
N GLY A 22 -21.35 13.97 20.01
CA GLY A 22 -22.13 13.43 21.13
C GLY A 22 -21.64 12.13 21.77
N ALA A 23 -20.88 12.26 22.86
CA ALA A 23 -20.86 11.41 24.06
C ALA A 23 -20.59 9.90 23.94
N ARG A 24 -19.42 9.45 24.44
CA ARG A 24 -19.20 9.02 25.84
C ARG A 24 -17.80 8.41 25.97
N ARG A 25 -17.05 8.87 26.95
CA ARG A 25 -15.76 8.34 27.37
C ARG A 25 -16.02 7.09 28.23
N GLU A 26 -15.54 5.93 27.80
CA GLU A 26 -15.36 4.73 28.63
C GLU A 26 -13.88 4.34 28.48
N PRO A 27 -13.09 4.24 29.57
CA PRO A 27 -11.73 3.73 29.50
C PRO A 27 -11.77 2.22 29.82
N GLY A 28 -11.53 1.38 28.82
CA GLY A 28 -11.54 -0.06 29.06
C GLY A 28 -11.13 -0.93 27.89
N ALA A 29 -9.87 -1.39 27.96
CA ALA A 29 -9.38 -2.67 27.47
C ALA A 29 -9.15 -2.89 25.95
N ALA A 30 -7.89 -3.32 25.70
CA ALA A 30 -7.31 -4.00 24.54
C ALA A 30 -6.87 -3.13 23.34
N PRO A 31 -5.57 -3.16 22.96
CA PRO A 31 -5.18 -2.75 21.62
C PRO A 31 -5.64 -3.84 20.66
N ALA A 32 -6.87 -3.72 20.16
CA ALA A 32 -7.19 -4.28 18.86
C ALA A 32 -6.30 -3.52 17.87
N ALA A 33 -5.35 -4.22 17.26
CA ALA A 33 -4.62 -3.71 16.11
C ALA A 33 -5.64 -3.53 14.98
N GLU A 34 -6.29 -2.38 14.97
CA GLU A 34 -6.98 -1.87 13.79
C GLU A 34 -5.92 -1.80 12.67
N PRO A 35 -6.16 -2.40 11.49
CA PRO A 35 -5.30 -2.13 10.36
C PRO A 35 -5.43 -0.63 10.08
N GLY A 36 -4.37 0.11 10.40
CA GLY A 36 -4.32 1.55 10.25
C GLY A 36 -4.59 1.98 8.80
N PRO A 37 -4.94 3.26 8.59
CA PRO A 37 -5.19 3.80 7.26
C PRO A 37 -4.01 3.50 6.30
N PRO A 38 -4.25 3.29 4.99
CA PRO A 38 -3.18 3.09 4.03
C PRO A 38 -2.44 4.42 3.83
N GLY A 39 -1.43 4.67 4.66
CA GLY A 39 -0.66 5.91 4.63
C GLY A 39 0.44 5.91 5.67
N ALA A 40 1.67 5.68 5.22
CA ALA A 40 2.93 5.96 5.92
C ALA A 40 3.09 5.34 7.31
N GLY A 41 2.70 4.08 7.47
CA GLY A 41 3.22 3.23 8.54
C GLY A 41 4.52 2.56 8.12
N PRO A 42 5.36 2.08 9.05
CA PRO A 42 6.50 1.23 8.69
C PRO A 42 6.01 0.09 7.80
N VAL A 43 6.69 -0.13 6.67
CA VAL A 43 6.35 -1.19 5.73
C VAL A 43 6.19 -2.50 6.51
N PRO A 44 5.08 -3.24 6.32
CA PRO A 44 4.89 -4.49 7.05
C PRO A 44 6.08 -5.40 6.78
N GLU A 45 6.83 -5.78 7.80
CA GLU A 45 8.03 -6.61 7.61
C GLU A 45 7.68 -7.97 6.96
N ASP A 46 6.43 -8.42 7.12
CA ASP A 46 5.83 -9.54 6.39
C ASP A 46 5.76 -9.32 4.88
N ALA A 47 5.48 -8.11 4.40
CA ALA A 47 5.47 -7.77 2.98
C ALA A 47 6.89 -7.90 2.39
N CYS A 48 7.89 -7.34 3.07
CA CYS A 48 9.30 -7.47 2.69
C CYS A 48 9.74 -8.94 2.63
N ARG A 49 9.37 -9.75 3.63
CA ARG A 49 9.68 -11.19 3.67
C ARG A 49 9.06 -11.95 2.50
N ARG A 50 7.79 -11.66 2.16
CA ARG A 50 7.09 -12.30 1.04
C ARG A 50 7.72 -11.92 -0.30
N VAL A 51 8.06 -10.66 -0.52
CA VAL A 51 8.72 -10.20 -1.75
C VAL A 51 10.10 -10.86 -1.90
N LEU A 52 10.92 -10.89 -0.85
CA LEU A 52 12.21 -11.58 -0.89
C LEU A 52 12.09 -13.08 -1.12
N ALA A 53 11.15 -13.76 -0.43
CA ALA A 53 10.92 -15.18 -0.63
C ALA A 53 10.48 -15.49 -2.06
N GLN A 54 9.63 -14.63 -2.64
CA GLN A 54 9.18 -14.75 -4.02
C GLN A 54 10.34 -14.56 -5.01
N LEU A 55 11.17 -13.52 -4.84
CA LEU A 55 12.35 -13.29 -5.69
C LEU A 55 13.35 -14.45 -5.62
N ARG A 56 13.58 -15.01 -4.42
CA ARG A 56 14.42 -16.20 -4.24
C ARG A 56 13.84 -17.46 -4.87
N THR A 57 12.51 -17.62 -4.81
CA THR A 57 11.81 -18.77 -5.40
C THR A 57 11.80 -18.70 -6.93
N ALA A 58 11.58 -17.50 -7.49
CA ALA A 58 11.59 -17.29 -8.94
C ALA A 58 13.01 -17.41 -9.52
N GLY A 59 14.03 -16.97 -8.78
CA GLY A 59 15.43 -17.00 -9.22
C GLY A 59 15.71 -16.09 -10.43
N THR A 60 14.76 -15.24 -10.80
CA THR A 60 14.83 -14.35 -11.96
C THR A 60 14.33 -12.95 -11.59
N PRO A 61 14.77 -11.90 -12.32
CA PRO A 61 14.20 -10.56 -12.16
C PRO A 61 12.69 -10.58 -12.42
N GLN A 62 11.92 -9.92 -11.56
CA GLN A 62 10.45 -9.85 -11.67
C GLN A 62 9.97 -8.40 -11.72
N SER A 63 8.90 -8.13 -12.46
CA SER A 63 8.25 -6.81 -12.44
C SER A 63 7.39 -6.63 -11.18
N LEU A 64 7.07 -5.38 -10.83
CA LEU A 64 6.14 -5.07 -9.73
C LEU A 64 4.78 -5.77 -9.88
N GLU A 65 4.23 -5.85 -11.08
CA GLU A 65 2.96 -6.54 -11.33
C GLU A 65 3.07 -8.05 -11.08
N GLN A 66 4.18 -8.67 -11.50
CA GLN A 66 4.43 -10.10 -11.23
C GLN A 66 4.55 -10.37 -9.72
N LEU A 67 5.24 -9.49 -8.99
CA LEU A 67 5.34 -9.58 -7.54
C LEU A 67 3.99 -9.39 -6.86
N HIS A 68 3.16 -8.45 -7.33
CA HIS A 68 1.79 -8.26 -6.87
C HIS A 68 0.94 -9.53 -7.04
N HIS A 69 0.96 -10.12 -8.24
CA HIS A 69 0.19 -11.33 -8.51
C HIS A 69 0.66 -12.55 -7.71
N ALA A 70 1.99 -12.72 -7.55
CA ALA A 70 2.56 -13.86 -6.86
C ALA A 70 2.40 -13.77 -5.34
N THR A 71 2.57 -12.58 -4.76
CA THR A 71 2.51 -12.38 -3.29
C THR A 71 1.10 -12.07 -2.77
N ARG A 72 0.16 -11.72 -3.68
CA ARG A 72 -1.20 -11.25 -3.36
C ARG A 72 -1.24 -10.01 -2.46
N LEU A 73 -0.13 -9.29 -2.33
CA LEU A 73 -0.03 -8.00 -1.63
C LEU A 73 -0.56 -6.89 -2.51
N GLY A 74 -1.04 -5.77 -1.98
CA GLY A 74 -1.43 -4.60 -2.78
C GLY A 74 -0.25 -3.98 -3.54
N LEU A 75 -0.50 -3.33 -4.68
CA LEU A 75 0.56 -2.70 -5.50
C LEU A 75 1.39 -1.67 -4.70
N LEU A 76 0.73 -0.86 -3.87
CA LEU A 76 1.41 0.10 -3.00
C LEU A 76 2.28 -0.61 -1.96
N GLU A 77 1.77 -1.69 -1.35
CA GLU A 77 2.54 -2.48 -0.37
C GLU A 77 3.77 -3.13 -1.00
N VAL A 78 3.66 -3.59 -2.25
CA VAL A 78 4.80 -4.13 -3.00
C VAL A 78 5.81 -3.02 -3.31
N ALA A 79 5.35 -1.84 -3.73
CA ALA A 79 6.23 -0.71 -4.02
C ALA A 79 7.00 -0.26 -2.77
N ASP A 80 6.31 -0.09 -1.63
CA ASP A 80 6.92 0.23 -0.34
C ASP A 80 7.91 -0.86 0.11
N ALA A 81 7.55 -2.14 -0.04
CA ALA A 81 8.45 -3.25 0.28
C ALA A 81 9.69 -3.28 -0.61
N VAL A 82 9.54 -3.05 -1.91
CA VAL A 82 10.67 -3.01 -2.84
C VAL A 82 11.59 -1.82 -2.54
N ASP A 83 11.03 -0.65 -2.21
CA ASP A 83 11.83 0.52 -1.84
C ASP A 83 12.59 0.28 -0.53
N ALA A 84 11.94 -0.25 0.51
CA ALA A 84 12.60 -0.62 1.76
C ALA A 84 13.70 -1.68 1.57
N LEU A 85 13.50 -2.66 0.67
CA LEU A 85 14.50 -3.68 0.34
C LEU A 85 15.69 -3.10 -0.46
N ARG A 86 15.42 -2.12 -1.31
CA ARG A 86 16.42 -1.37 -2.06
C ARG A 86 17.26 -0.49 -1.15
N GLU A 87 16.64 0.24 -0.22
CA GLU A 87 17.35 1.02 0.81
C GLU A 87 18.28 0.14 1.66
N ARG A 88 17.88 -1.10 1.92
CA ARG A 88 18.68 -2.11 2.63
C ARG A 88 19.74 -2.79 1.74
N GLY A 89 19.80 -2.47 0.45
CA GLY A 89 20.76 -3.01 -0.51
C GLY A 89 20.51 -4.47 -0.91
N LEU A 90 19.36 -5.05 -0.58
CA LEU A 90 19.04 -6.46 -0.86
C LEU A 90 18.54 -6.67 -2.30
N VAL A 91 18.08 -5.59 -2.93
CA VAL A 91 17.38 -5.62 -4.21
C VAL A 91 17.81 -4.41 -5.04
N ALA A 92 18.01 -4.61 -6.33
CA ALA A 92 18.23 -3.54 -7.30
C ALA A 92 16.99 -3.40 -8.20
N VAL A 93 16.59 -2.16 -8.48
CA VAL A 93 15.47 -1.85 -9.37
C VAL A 93 16.04 -1.23 -10.64
N ASP A 94 15.75 -1.86 -11.77
CA ASP A 94 16.04 -1.34 -13.10
C ASP A 94 14.77 -0.71 -13.69
N ARG A 95 14.88 0.51 -14.24
CA ARG A 95 13.73 1.34 -14.68
C ARG A 95 13.76 1.61 -16.19
N GLU A 96 14.24 0.66 -16.99
CA GLU A 96 14.43 0.92 -18.42
C GLU A 96 13.14 0.83 -19.25
N ILE A 97 12.16 -0.02 -18.89
CA ILE A 97 10.85 -0.13 -19.58
C ILE A 97 9.71 -0.50 -18.61
N ASP A 98 9.98 -1.41 -17.68
CA ASP A 98 9.13 -1.78 -16.54
C ASP A 98 9.96 -1.63 -15.26
N GLU A 99 9.34 -1.36 -14.11
CA GLU A 99 10.06 -1.43 -12.83
C GLU A 99 10.41 -2.89 -12.52
N VAL A 100 11.62 -3.30 -12.91
CA VAL A 100 12.13 -4.67 -12.78
C VAL A 100 13.00 -4.78 -11.54
N VAL A 101 12.68 -5.75 -10.70
CA VAL A 101 13.23 -5.97 -9.38
C VAL A 101 14.12 -7.21 -9.41
N ARG A 102 15.41 -7.06 -9.09
CA ARG A 102 16.42 -8.17 -9.05
C ARG A 102 17.11 -8.25 -7.69
N LEU A 103 17.49 -9.45 -7.27
CA LEU A 103 18.29 -9.63 -6.05
C LEU A 103 19.71 -9.07 -6.23
N THR A 104 20.23 -8.44 -5.17
CA THR A 104 21.61 -7.98 -5.10
C THR A 104 22.45 -9.01 -4.32
N GLY A 105 23.28 -9.78 -5.04
CA GLY A 105 24.17 -10.78 -4.45
C GLY A 105 23.53 -12.15 -4.25
N ASP A 106 24.24 -13.17 -4.75
CA ASP A 106 24.06 -14.59 -4.42
C ASP A 106 24.74 -14.90 -3.07
#